data_AF-A0A357IU39-F1
#
_entry.id   AF-A0A357IU39-F1
#
_cell.length_a   1.000
_cell.length_b   1.000
_cell.length_c   1.000
_cell.angle_alpha   90.00
_cell.angle_beta   90.00
_cell.angle_gamma   90.00
#
_symmetry.space_group_name_H-M   'P 1'
#
loop_
_entity.id
_entity.type
_entity.pdbx_description
1 polymer ?
#
loop_
_entity_poly.entity_id
_entity_poly.type
_entity_poly.pdbx_seq_one_letter_code
_entity_poly.pdbx_strand_id
1 'polypeptide(L)'
;TGFSIFTEVGENNLNGTGQRITGKLQYGPLTRQVSISWTDPWVYEACQDTTGRYWYNQQQRIDEAESLESLELLADTYQNQYSEVGKLIRTYVQEARNAPETVENLDRVKEKIRHVVRPFLEEEEDCYRSAPRPWALSLYAGYASSTVQIVPIRVSDDSNDFFETASYEVTSLGLGIGLSHTFWINWAHYHRYSPSWSIASRPSALASNEVIRRTNLGWQFKSSFTNGLLYDSRDNIYNTTSGLSMDLSIETVGQILGGQDHYNQYTAKFAHYFWPFDYTFGGLFRSNALKRWRVVIETRLSGTFTHETAPYNGNQNKEINPFIEPGDKLYLGGYETLRGYDYAQDPQFPDPWWQLNGANHMILGGLEMRFPIEPSVLWWTFFLDAGTMFINLGELSGDNADFVDDYENEVEAQFEGTNAIDRYISDNINPINQQPYFYGSQTAWNDPRRAVLSQRNLALDRTLFSWGFGIRIQIPVLPLRLFLAQKLYYERGKLKPIPGDDRFNFVFGIGDFRF
;
A
#
# COMPACT_ATOMS: atom_id res chain seq x y z
N THR A 1 1.25 24.79 -6.46
CA THR A 1 2.10 24.42 -5.30
C THR A 1 1.53 25.05 -4.04
N GLY A 2 1.61 24.38 -2.89
CA GLY A 2 1.10 24.92 -1.63
C GLY A 2 1.53 24.05 -0.44
N PHE A 3 1.47 24.62 0.75
CA PHE A 3 1.83 23.93 1.98
C PHE A 3 0.72 22.98 2.42
N SER A 4 1.07 21.75 2.79
CA SER A 4 0.18 20.80 3.44
C SER A 4 0.59 20.59 4.90
N ILE A 5 -0.38 20.65 5.79
CA ILE A 5 -0.24 20.37 7.22
C ILE A 5 -0.79 18.98 7.46
N PHE A 6 -0.02 18.17 8.18
CA PHE A 6 -0.45 16.87 8.67
C PHE A 6 -0.28 16.82 10.17
N THR A 7 -1.29 16.32 10.86
CA THR A 7 -1.20 16.00 12.28
C THR A 7 -1.82 14.63 12.52
N GLU A 8 -1.09 13.79 13.24
CA GLU A 8 -1.52 12.46 13.65
C GLU A 8 -1.40 12.38 15.16
N VAL A 9 -2.49 12.00 15.83
CA VAL A 9 -2.54 11.77 17.26
C VAL A 9 -3.07 10.36 17.45
N GLY A 10 -2.34 9.53 18.18
CA GLY A 10 -2.77 8.18 18.47
C GLY A 10 -2.26 7.69 19.82
N GLU A 11 -3.05 6.81 20.42
CA GLU A 11 -2.69 6.04 21.60
C GLU A 11 -2.52 4.59 21.16
N ASN A 12 -1.36 4.00 21.43
CA ASN A 12 -1.00 2.65 20.94
C ASN A 12 -1.32 1.54 21.94
N ASN A 13 -1.68 1.90 23.18
CA ASN A 13 -2.03 0.95 24.22
C ASN A 13 -3.19 1.49 25.07
N LEU A 14 -4.33 1.71 24.42
CA LEU A 14 -5.51 2.32 25.02
C LEU A 14 -5.93 1.57 26.28
N ASN A 15 -5.90 2.23 27.44
CA ASN A 15 -6.20 1.65 28.76
C ASN A 15 -5.38 0.38 29.13
N GLY A 16 -4.22 0.16 28.49
CA GLY A 16 -3.40 -1.01 28.76
C GLY A 16 -3.86 -2.31 28.08
N THR A 17 -4.82 -2.25 27.13
CA THR A 17 -5.39 -3.44 26.47
C THR A 17 -4.66 -3.86 25.19
N GLY A 18 -3.64 -3.11 24.76
CA GLY A 18 -2.95 -3.32 23.49
C GLY A 18 -3.69 -2.75 22.27
N GLN A 19 -4.89 -2.18 22.46
CA GLN A 19 -5.65 -1.54 21.40
C GLN A 19 -5.04 -0.21 20.99
N ARG A 20 -5.10 0.07 19.69
CA ARG A 20 -4.62 1.31 19.11
C ARG A 20 -5.78 2.16 18.59
N ILE A 21 -5.78 3.43 18.93
CA ILE A 21 -6.65 4.44 18.31
C ILE A 21 -5.78 5.53 17.70
N THR A 22 -6.12 6.00 16.51
CA THR A 22 -5.34 7.02 15.81
C THR A 22 -6.29 7.93 15.03
N GLY A 23 -6.12 9.24 15.19
CA GLY A 23 -6.76 10.27 14.39
C GLY A 23 -5.72 10.96 13.52
N LYS A 24 -6.04 11.18 12.25
CA LYS A 24 -5.21 11.90 11.29
C LYS A 24 -6.01 13.07 10.69
N LEU A 25 -5.36 14.22 10.59
CA LEU A 25 -5.87 15.40 9.92
C LEU A 25 -4.82 15.88 8.92
N GLN A 26 -5.24 16.02 7.66
CA GLN A 26 -4.47 16.60 6.57
C GLN A 26 -5.20 17.84 6.06
N TYR A 27 -4.47 18.92 5.90
CA TYR A 27 -4.96 20.14 5.28
C TYR A 27 -3.93 20.63 4.26
N GLY A 28 -4.23 20.46 2.98
CA GLY A 28 -3.39 20.90 1.87
C GLY A 28 -4.17 21.72 0.84
N PRO A 29 -3.47 22.22 -0.19
CA PRO A 29 -4.07 23.04 -1.24
C PRO A 29 -5.07 22.25 -2.11
N LEU A 30 -4.80 20.97 -2.35
CA LEU A 30 -5.64 20.11 -3.18
C LEU A 30 -6.44 19.07 -2.38
N THR A 31 -6.04 18.77 -1.14
CA THR A 31 -6.64 17.69 -0.37
C THR A 31 -6.80 18.09 1.08
N ARG A 32 -7.98 17.86 1.63
CA ARG A 32 -8.31 18.01 3.04
C ARG A 32 -8.90 16.68 3.51
N GLN A 33 -8.34 16.09 4.55
CA GLN A 33 -8.78 14.79 5.03
C GLN A 33 -8.80 14.76 6.55
N VAL A 34 -9.83 14.12 7.10
CA VAL A 34 -9.93 13.74 8.50
C VAL A 34 -10.20 12.26 8.54
N SER A 35 -9.44 11.50 9.32
CA SER A 35 -9.71 10.08 9.50
C SER A 35 -9.45 9.62 10.91
N ILE A 36 -10.21 8.64 11.36
CA ILE A 36 -10.05 7.95 12.63
C ILE A 36 -9.95 6.47 12.33
N SER A 37 -9.00 5.81 12.97
CA SER A 37 -8.83 4.37 12.92
C SER A 37 -8.72 3.81 14.34
N TRP A 38 -9.42 2.72 14.59
CA TRP A 38 -9.23 1.89 15.77
C TRP A 38 -8.76 0.51 15.32
N THR A 39 -7.86 -0.10 16.06
CA THR A 39 -7.31 -1.42 15.76
C THR A 39 -7.11 -2.19 17.04
N ASP A 40 -7.66 -3.39 17.09
CA ASP A 40 -7.35 -4.39 18.10
C ASP A 40 -6.49 -5.47 17.44
N PRO A 41 -5.18 -5.53 17.76
CA PRO A 41 -4.27 -6.48 17.14
C PRO A 41 -4.47 -7.93 17.60
N TRP A 42 -5.23 -8.16 18.67
CA TRP A 42 -5.37 -9.48 19.32
C TRP A 42 -6.84 -9.77 19.68
N VAL A 43 -7.78 -9.56 18.73
CA VAL A 43 -9.21 -9.85 18.97
C VAL A 43 -9.43 -11.32 19.29
N TYR A 44 -8.66 -12.19 18.65
CA TYR A 44 -8.62 -13.61 18.95
C TYR A 44 -7.20 -14.13 18.76
N GLU A 45 -6.71 -14.87 19.74
CA GLU A 45 -5.45 -15.60 19.64
C GLU A 45 -5.73 -17.11 19.67
N ALA A 46 -5.07 -17.89 18.80
CA ALA A 46 -5.30 -19.33 18.72
C ALA A 46 -5.09 -20.09 20.04
N CYS A 47 -4.29 -19.53 20.96
CA CYS A 47 -4.04 -20.13 22.27
C CYS A 47 -5.04 -19.66 23.36
N GLN A 48 -5.94 -18.72 23.06
CA GLN A 48 -6.86 -18.12 24.04
C GLN A 48 -7.89 -19.12 24.60
N ASP A 49 -8.24 -20.16 23.84
CA ASP A 49 -9.15 -21.22 24.28
C ASP A 49 -8.42 -22.42 24.93
N THR A 50 -7.09 -22.39 25.02
CA THR A 50 -6.33 -23.46 25.66
C THR A 50 -6.52 -23.42 27.18
N THR A 51 -6.58 -24.60 27.79
CA THR A 51 -6.84 -24.73 29.24
C THR A 51 -5.59 -25.06 30.05
N GLY A 52 -4.41 -25.05 29.42
CA GLY A 52 -3.17 -25.48 30.06
C GLY A 52 -2.84 -24.65 31.31
N ARG A 53 -3.05 -23.33 31.32
CA ARG A 53 -2.71 -22.48 32.47
C ARG A 53 -3.63 -22.75 33.65
N TYR A 54 -4.89 -23.08 33.36
CA TYR A 54 -5.81 -23.59 34.37
C TYR A 54 -5.29 -24.92 34.93
N TRP A 55 -4.93 -25.86 34.06
CA TRP A 55 -4.40 -27.17 34.45
C TRP A 55 -3.05 -27.12 35.16
N TYR A 56 -2.21 -26.12 34.90
CA TYR A 56 -0.93 -25.91 35.57
C TYR A 56 -1.16 -25.54 37.04
N ASN A 57 -2.06 -24.59 37.28
CA ASN A 57 -2.47 -24.22 38.63
C ASN A 57 -3.16 -25.39 39.35
N GLN A 58 -3.98 -26.17 38.64
CA GLN A 58 -4.60 -27.37 39.22
C GLN A 58 -3.56 -28.46 39.53
N GLN A 59 -2.53 -28.65 38.70
CA GLN A 59 -1.46 -29.61 38.96
C GLN A 59 -0.69 -29.26 40.23
N GLN A 60 -0.37 -27.98 40.46
CA GLN A 60 0.25 -27.56 41.73
C GLN A 60 -0.63 -27.93 42.93
N ARG A 61 -1.95 -27.70 42.87
CA ARG A 61 -2.89 -28.09 43.93
C ARG A 61 -2.97 -29.61 44.14
N ILE A 62 -2.86 -30.39 43.08
CA ILE A 62 -2.80 -31.86 43.14
C ILE A 62 -1.50 -32.33 43.79
N ASP A 63 -0.38 -31.68 43.45
CA ASP A 63 0.94 -32.01 44.01
C ASP A 63 1.02 -31.66 45.51
N GLU A 64 0.41 -30.55 45.93
CA GLU A 64 0.31 -30.09 47.32
C GLU A 64 -0.71 -30.86 48.18
N ALA A 65 -1.57 -31.69 47.58
CA ALA A 65 -2.60 -32.40 48.34
C ALA A 65 -2.00 -33.36 49.39
N GLU A 66 -2.40 -33.22 50.65
CA GLU A 66 -1.82 -33.98 51.78
C GLU A 66 -2.45 -35.38 51.96
N SER A 67 -3.62 -35.63 51.37
CA SER A 67 -4.39 -36.87 51.55
C SER A 67 -5.22 -37.26 50.30
N LEU A 68 -5.67 -38.51 50.24
CA LEU A 68 -6.61 -39.02 49.23
C LEU A 68 -7.96 -38.30 49.31
N GLU A 69 -8.39 -37.87 50.50
CA GLU A 69 -9.60 -37.07 50.69
C GLU A 69 -9.48 -35.67 50.07
N SER A 70 -8.32 -35.04 50.19
CA SER A 70 -8.03 -33.74 49.54
C SER A 70 -8.08 -33.86 48.01
N LEU A 71 -7.57 -34.97 47.45
CA LEU A 71 -7.65 -35.26 46.02
C LEU A 71 -9.07 -35.53 45.55
N GLU A 72 -9.91 -36.18 46.37
CA GLU A 72 -11.32 -36.43 46.06
C GLU A 72 -12.12 -35.12 45.98
N LEU A 73 -11.90 -34.18 46.90
CA LEU A 73 -12.52 -32.86 46.88
C LEU A 73 -12.12 -32.05 45.62
N LEU A 74 -10.85 -32.14 45.23
CA LEU A 74 -10.37 -31.55 43.98
C LEU A 74 -11.05 -32.21 42.76
N ALA A 75 -11.17 -33.54 42.75
CA ALA A 75 -11.83 -34.29 41.69
C ALA A 75 -13.30 -33.91 41.52
N ASP A 76 -14.04 -33.72 42.62
CA ASP A 76 -15.44 -33.28 42.60
C ASP A 76 -15.59 -31.84 42.10
N THR A 77 -14.61 -30.97 42.41
CA THR A 77 -14.54 -29.62 41.83
C THR A 77 -14.35 -29.69 40.31
N TYR A 78 -13.48 -30.59 39.84
CA TYR A 78 -13.26 -30.82 38.41
C TYR A 78 -14.44 -31.47 37.72
N GLN A 79 -15.24 -32.31 38.38
CA GLN A 79 -16.45 -32.89 37.76
C GLN A 79 -17.46 -31.83 37.31
N ASN A 80 -17.53 -30.72 38.05
CA ASN A 80 -18.45 -29.61 37.72
C ASN A 80 -17.95 -28.74 36.56
N GLN A 81 -16.63 -28.63 36.35
CA GLN A 81 -16.02 -27.75 35.33
C GLN A 81 -15.51 -28.53 34.09
N TYR A 82 -14.97 -29.73 34.29
CA TYR A 82 -14.37 -30.65 33.31
C TYR A 82 -14.77 -32.10 33.63
N SER A 83 -16.01 -32.45 33.35
CA SER A 83 -16.68 -33.67 33.86
C SER A 83 -15.95 -34.98 33.56
N GLU A 84 -15.40 -35.15 32.36
CA GLU A 84 -14.70 -36.39 31.98
C GLU A 84 -13.36 -36.56 32.71
N VAL A 85 -12.59 -35.48 32.87
CA VAL A 85 -11.32 -35.50 33.62
C VAL A 85 -11.58 -35.68 35.11
N GLY A 86 -12.59 -35.00 35.66
CA GLY A 86 -12.99 -35.14 37.07
C GLY A 86 -13.47 -36.56 37.41
N LYS A 87 -14.24 -37.21 36.52
CA LYS A 87 -14.65 -38.62 36.67
C LYS A 87 -13.43 -39.55 36.71
N LEU A 88 -12.49 -39.38 35.79
CA LEU A 88 -11.28 -40.21 35.70
C LEU A 88 -10.40 -40.07 36.94
N ILE A 89 -10.16 -38.84 37.41
CA ILE A 89 -9.41 -38.57 38.64
C ILE A 89 -10.10 -39.22 39.84
N ARG A 90 -11.43 -39.10 39.95
CA ARG A 90 -12.20 -39.72 41.04
C ARG A 90 -12.08 -41.24 41.03
N THR A 91 -12.12 -41.87 39.86
CA THR A 91 -11.90 -43.32 39.74
C THR A 91 -10.53 -43.73 40.29
N TYR A 92 -9.45 -42.99 39.97
CA TYR A 92 -8.12 -43.29 40.51
C TYR A 92 -8.02 -43.14 42.02
N VAL A 93 -8.68 -42.12 42.59
CA VAL A 93 -8.73 -41.92 44.05
C VAL A 93 -9.52 -43.04 44.73
N GLN A 94 -10.68 -43.45 44.16
CA GLN A 94 -11.49 -44.55 44.68
C GLN A 94 -10.78 -45.89 44.61
N GLU A 95 -10.06 -46.18 43.53
CA GLU A 95 -9.23 -47.38 43.41
C GLU A 95 -8.15 -47.44 44.49
N ALA A 96 -7.52 -46.30 44.81
CA ALA A 96 -6.44 -46.23 45.78
C ALA A 96 -6.90 -46.34 47.24
N ARG A 97 -8.15 -45.96 47.54
CA ARG A 97 -8.78 -46.15 48.87
C ARG A 97 -8.95 -47.63 49.25
N ASN A 98 -8.85 -48.56 48.30
CA ASN A 98 -8.89 -50.01 48.59
C ASN A 98 -7.60 -50.53 49.26
N ALA A 99 -6.56 -49.70 49.33
CA ALA A 99 -5.29 -49.97 50.01
C ALA A 99 -5.08 -48.96 51.16
N PRO A 100 -4.26 -49.29 52.18
CA PRO A 100 -3.93 -48.35 53.25
C PRO A 100 -3.30 -47.07 52.68
N GLU A 101 -3.64 -45.93 53.29
CA GLU A 101 -3.14 -44.61 52.88
C GLU A 101 -1.68 -44.44 53.32
N THR A 102 -0.77 -44.87 52.46
CA THR A 102 0.67 -44.64 52.59
C THR A 102 1.11 -43.51 51.64
N VAL A 103 2.23 -42.86 51.96
CA VAL A 103 2.85 -41.83 51.10
C VAL A 103 3.06 -42.36 49.67
N GLU A 104 3.50 -43.62 49.55
CA GLU A 104 3.73 -44.28 48.26
C GLU A 104 2.44 -44.47 47.45
N ASN A 105 1.32 -44.78 48.13
CA ASN A 105 0.01 -44.94 47.47
C ASN A 105 -0.54 -43.58 47.01
N LEU A 106 -0.39 -42.54 47.83
CA LEU A 106 -0.76 -41.17 47.48
C LEU A 106 0.06 -40.65 46.28
N ASP A 107 1.38 -40.83 46.30
CA ASP A 107 2.26 -40.40 45.21
C ASP A 107 1.95 -41.12 43.89
N ARG A 108 1.64 -42.42 43.94
CA ARG A 108 1.24 -43.19 42.76
C ARG A 108 -0.06 -42.67 42.14
N VAL A 109 -1.02 -42.23 42.96
CA VAL A 109 -2.26 -41.61 42.47
C VAL A 109 -1.98 -40.25 41.87
N LYS A 110 -1.18 -39.41 42.52
CA LYS A 110 -0.75 -38.11 41.98
C LYS A 110 -0.06 -38.28 40.62
N GLU A 111 0.79 -39.30 40.46
CA GLU A 111 1.45 -39.61 39.19
C GLU A 111 0.45 -40.00 38.08
N LYS A 112 -0.55 -40.85 38.38
CA LYS A 112 -1.63 -41.16 37.44
C LYS A 112 -2.41 -39.90 37.02
N ILE A 113 -2.70 -39.01 37.96
CA ILE A 113 -3.41 -37.75 37.70
C ILE A 113 -2.54 -36.83 36.82
N ARG A 114 -1.24 -36.72 37.09
CA ARG A 114 -0.31 -35.96 36.23
C ARG A 114 -0.35 -36.44 34.79
N HIS A 115 -0.39 -37.75 34.56
CA HIS A 115 -0.50 -38.29 33.20
C HIS A 115 -1.78 -37.89 32.47
N VAL A 116 -2.89 -37.70 33.19
CA VAL A 116 -4.16 -37.24 32.62
C VAL A 116 -4.13 -35.75 32.29
N VAL A 117 -3.47 -34.95 33.14
CA VAL A 117 -3.41 -33.49 32.98
C VAL A 117 -2.33 -33.06 31.97
N ARG A 118 -1.26 -33.86 31.83
CA ARG A 118 -0.10 -33.57 31.00
C ARG A 118 -0.40 -33.20 29.55
N PRO A 119 -1.32 -33.87 28.81
CA PRO A 119 -1.64 -33.48 27.43
C PRO A 119 -2.17 -32.05 27.32
N PHE A 120 -2.96 -31.57 28.29
CA PHE A 120 -3.50 -30.20 28.27
C PHE A 120 -2.40 -29.13 28.49
N LEU A 121 -1.35 -29.49 29.24
CA LEU A 121 -0.20 -28.63 29.46
C LEU A 121 0.73 -28.62 28.26
N GLU A 122 1.01 -29.80 27.69
CA GLU A 122 1.84 -29.93 26.49
C GLU A 122 1.18 -29.23 25.30
N GLU A 123 -0.14 -29.31 25.14
CA GLU A 123 -0.88 -28.62 24.08
C GLU A 123 -0.76 -27.09 24.18
N GLU A 124 -0.89 -26.52 25.39
CA GLU A 124 -0.73 -25.08 25.59
C GLU A 124 0.73 -24.64 25.44
N GLU A 125 1.68 -25.38 26.00
CA GLU A 125 3.11 -25.09 25.84
C GLU A 125 3.52 -25.15 24.36
N ASP A 126 3.05 -26.16 23.63
CA ASP A 126 3.30 -26.28 22.19
C ASP A 126 2.60 -25.15 21.41
N CYS A 127 1.42 -24.70 21.85
CA CYS A 127 0.74 -23.54 21.25
C CYS A 127 1.57 -22.26 21.41
N TYR A 128 2.04 -21.95 22.62
CA TYR A 128 2.88 -20.75 22.87
C TYR A 128 4.31 -20.88 22.33
N ARG A 129 4.83 -22.10 22.14
CA ARG A 129 6.11 -22.33 21.41
C ARG A 129 5.93 -22.21 19.91
N SER A 130 4.70 -22.38 19.39
CA SER A 130 4.40 -22.20 17.99
C SER A 130 4.39 -20.72 17.59
N ALA A 131 4.42 -20.45 16.28
CA ALA A 131 4.33 -19.08 15.79
C ALA A 131 2.99 -18.45 16.23
N PRO A 132 2.96 -17.23 16.79
CA PRO A 132 1.72 -16.57 17.18
C PRO A 132 0.79 -16.43 15.98
N ARG A 133 -0.50 -16.69 16.18
CA ARG A 133 -1.53 -16.64 15.14
C ARG A 133 -2.70 -15.72 15.46
N PRO A 134 -2.45 -14.43 15.76
CA PRO A 134 -3.53 -13.51 16.10
C PRO A 134 -4.43 -13.19 14.92
N TRP A 135 -5.67 -12.90 15.27
CA TRP A 135 -6.61 -12.15 14.43
C TRP A 135 -6.65 -10.70 14.90
N ALA A 136 -6.41 -9.80 13.95
CA ALA A 136 -6.53 -8.37 14.15
C ALA A 136 -7.82 -7.86 13.50
N LEU A 137 -8.51 -6.96 14.21
CA LEU A 137 -9.65 -6.20 13.70
C LEU A 137 -9.26 -4.74 13.61
N SER A 138 -9.55 -4.13 12.48
CA SER A 138 -9.38 -2.70 12.26
C SER A 138 -10.70 -2.09 11.78
N LEU A 139 -11.02 -0.93 12.35
CA LEU A 139 -12.16 -0.11 11.97
C LEU A 139 -11.64 1.25 11.55
N TYR A 140 -12.14 1.76 10.42
CA TYR A 140 -11.74 3.02 9.84
C TYR A 140 -12.97 3.85 9.48
N ALA A 141 -12.90 5.15 9.73
CA ALA A 141 -13.81 6.13 9.20
C ALA A 141 -13.03 7.35 8.74
N GLY A 142 -13.36 7.89 7.57
CA GLY A 142 -12.68 9.05 7.04
C GLY A 142 -13.55 9.91 6.16
N TYR A 143 -13.29 11.21 6.20
CA TYR A 143 -13.86 12.21 5.33
C TYR A 143 -12.71 12.87 4.56
N ALA A 144 -12.85 12.99 3.25
CA ALA A 144 -11.90 13.70 2.42
C ALA A 144 -12.63 14.63 1.45
N SER A 145 -12.05 15.80 1.21
CA SER A 145 -12.42 16.69 0.11
C SER A 145 -11.16 16.98 -0.69
N SER A 146 -11.23 16.80 -1.99
CA SER A 146 -10.11 17.00 -2.91
C SER A 146 -10.52 17.79 -4.14
N THR A 147 -9.67 18.71 -4.57
CA THR A 147 -9.80 19.43 -5.83
C THR A 147 -9.03 18.67 -6.90
N VAL A 148 -9.74 18.18 -7.90
CA VAL A 148 -9.17 17.47 -9.04
C VAL A 148 -9.00 18.48 -10.17
N GLN A 149 -7.77 18.59 -10.68
CA GLN A 149 -7.47 19.40 -11.86
C GLN A 149 -7.62 18.54 -13.11
N ILE A 150 -8.25 19.10 -14.13
CA ILE A 150 -8.55 18.43 -15.40
C ILE A 150 -8.12 19.31 -16.57
N VAL A 151 -8.05 18.71 -17.75
CA VAL A 151 -7.82 19.45 -18.98
C VAL A 151 -9.03 20.32 -19.29
N PRO A 152 -8.85 21.64 -19.52
CA PRO A 152 -9.95 22.53 -19.89
C PRO A 152 -10.44 22.24 -21.31
N ILE A 153 -11.71 22.52 -21.59
CA ILE A 153 -12.18 22.59 -22.98
C ILE A 153 -11.46 23.75 -23.69
N ARG A 154 -11.05 23.54 -24.95
CA ARG A 154 -10.43 24.59 -25.76
C ARG A 154 -11.52 25.49 -26.34
N VAL A 155 -11.47 26.78 -25.99
CA VAL A 155 -12.41 27.80 -26.49
C VAL A 155 -11.77 28.68 -27.59
N SER A 156 -10.47 28.53 -27.83
CA SER A 156 -9.68 29.34 -28.76
C SER A 156 -8.61 28.49 -29.47
N ASP A 157 -8.44 28.73 -30.77
CA ASP A 157 -7.36 28.16 -31.61
C ASP A 157 -6.09 29.02 -31.59
N ASP A 158 -6.07 30.12 -30.80
CA ASP A 158 -4.87 30.96 -30.68
C ASP A 158 -3.83 30.31 -29.78
N SER A 159 -2.66 30.01 -30.35
CA SER A 159 -1.47 29.50 -29.66
C SER A 159 -0.94 30.38 -28.52
N ASN A 160 -1.38 31.64 -28.42
CA ASN A 160 -0.96 32.58 -27.37
C ASN A 160 -1.99 32.77 -26.25
N ASP A 161 -3.14 32.08 -26.29
CA ASP A 161 -4.15 32.24 -25.26
C ASP A 161 -3.69 31.60 -23.94
N PHE A 162 -3.95 32.28 -22.82
CA PHE A 162 -3.56 31.77 -21.51
C PHE A 162 -4.44 30.56 -21.18
N PHE A 163 -3.85 29.36 -21.13
CA PHE A 163 -4.56 28.15 -20.72
C PHE A 163 -5.04 28.28 -19.26
N GLU A 164 -6.33 28.55 -19.06
CA GLU A 164 -6.97 28.46 -17.75
C GLU A 164 -7.14 27.00 -17.35
N THR A 165 -6.71 26.61 -16.15
CA THR A 165 -6.91 25.25 -15.64
C THR A 165 -8.37 25.00 -15.29
N ALA A 166 -8.93 23.87 -15.71
CA ALA A 166 -10.23 23.42 -15.25
C ALA A 166 -10.11 22.53 -14.00
N SER A 167 -11.12 22.58 -13.12
CA SER A 167 -11.13 21.79 -11.90
C SER A 167 -12.54 21.51 -11.40
N TYR A 168 -12.66 20.53 -10.51
CA TYR A 168 -13.87 20.25 -9.75
C TYR A 168 -13.50 19.68 -8.38
N GLU A 169 -14.44 19.67 -7.44
CA GLU A 169 -14.24 19.19 -6.07
C GLU A 169 -14.94 17.84 -5.86
N VAL A 170 -14.20 16.84 -5.40
CA VAL A 170 -14.72 15.54 -4.96
C VAL A 170 -14.70 15.49 -3.44
N THR A 171 -15.87 15.34 -2.84
CA THR A 171 -16.01 15.07 -1.41
C THR A 171 -16.41 13.62 -1.20
N SER A 172 -15.74 12.91 -0.30
CA SER A 172 -15.99 11.51 0.00
C SER A 172 -16.05 11.23 1.51
N LEU A 173 -16.98 10.37 1.90
CA LEU A 173 -17.05 9.73 3.21
C LEU A 173 -16.76 8.24 3.02
N GLY A 174 -15.77 7.69 3.71
CA GLY A 174 -15.42 6.27 3.66
C GLY A 174 -15.50 5.63 5.03
N LEU A 175 -16.00 4.40 5.07
CA LEU A 175 -15.91 3.51 6.22
C LEU A 175 -15.05 2.29 5.82
N GLY A 176 -14.48 1.62 6.80
CA GLY A 176 -13.66 0.44 6.55
C GLY A 176 -13.69 -0.54 7.71
N ILE A 177 -13.78 -1.82 7.39
CA ILE A 177 -13.60 -2.93 8.32
C ILE A 177 -12.50 -3.81 7.72
N GLY A 178 -11.44 -4.05 8.48
CA GLY A 178 -10.34 -4.93 8.10
C GLY A 178 -10.17 -6.05 9.11
N LEU A 179 -10.11 -7.28 8.63
CA LEU A 179 -9.72 -8.46 9.39
C LEU A 179 -8.38 -8.95 8.85
N SER A 180 -7.42 -9.21 9.73
CA SER A 180 -6.14 -9.80 9.34
C SER A 180 -5.82 -10.98 10.22
N HIS A 181 -5.26 -12.03 9.62
CA HIS A 181 -4.79 -13.20 10.34
C HIS A 181 -3.33 -13.47 9.99
N THR A 182 -2.50 -13.48 11.04
CA THR A 182 -1.12 -13.94 10.93
C THR A 182 -1.15 -15.46 11.06
N PHE A 183 -0.73 -16.19 10.04
CA PHE A 183 -0.75 -17.66 10.06
C PHE A 183 0.66 -18.26 10.15
N TRP A 184 1.70 -17.43 9.96
CA TRP A 184 3.11 -17.79 10.15
C TRP A 184 3.92 -16.55 10.54
N ILE A 185 5.17 -16.72 11.02
CA ILE A 185 6.00 -15.70 11.68
C ILE A 185 6.10 -14.39 10.86
N ASN A 186 6.17 -14.51 9.54
CA ASN A 186 6.28 -13.37 8.63
C ASN A 186 5.10 -13.26 7.68
N TRP A 187 4.12 -14.17 7.73
CA TRP A 187 3.02 -14.23 6.77
C TRP A 187 1.69 -13.88 7.43
N ALA A 188 0.99 -12.92 6.84
CA ALA A 188 -0.36 -12.58 7.19
C ALA A 188 -1.22 -12.49 5.94
N HIS A 189 -2.49 -12.85 6.03
CA HIS A 189 -3.47 -12.45 5.04
C HIS A 189 -4.43 -11.44 5.67
N TYR A 190 -5.05 -10.63 4.82
CA TYR A 190 -6.01 -9.65 5.28
C TYR A 190 -7.17 -9.52 4.30
N HIS A 191 -8.32 -9.19 4.86
CA HIS A 191 -9.56 -8.92 4.16
C HIS A 191 -10.04 -7.55 4.62
N ARG A 192 -10.38 -6.67 3.68
CA ARG A 192 -10.84 -5.32 3.96
C ARG A 192 -12.09 -5.03 3.15
N TYR A 193 -13.16 -4.66 3.83
CA TYR A 193 -14.35 -4.12 3.19
C TYR A 193 -14.36 -2.60 3.39
N SER A 194 -14.55 -1.81 2.33
CA SER A 194 -14.42 -0.35 2.37
C SER A 194 -15.50 0.35 1.54
N PRO A 195 -16.73 0.47 2.07
CA PRO A 195 -17.76 1.28 1.44
C PRO A 195 -17.43 2.78 1.52
N SER A 196 -17.72 3.50 0.46
CA SER A 196 -17.54 4.95 0.37
C SER A 196 -18.67 5.62 -0.40
N TRP A 197 -18.95 6.86 -0.02
CA TRP A 197 -19.91 7.73 -0.67
C TRP A 197 -19.19 8.97 -1.14
N SER A 198 -19.26 9.26 -2.42
CA SER A 198 -18.59 10.43 -3.02
C SER A 198 -19.58 11.31 -3.75
N ILE A 199 -19.27 12.60 -3.86
CA ILE A 199 -20.01 13.55 -4.67
C ILE A 199 -19.03 14.49 -5.37
N ALA A 200 -19.21 14.67 -6.67
CA ALA A 200 -18.53 15.68 -7.45
C ALA A 200 -19.33 16.99 -7.40
N SER A 201 -18.66 18.12 -7.18
CA SER A 201 -19.29 19.44 -7.06
C SER A 201 -18.38 20.55 -7.56
N ARG A 202 -18.92 21.76 -7.73
CA ARG A 202 -18.18 22.99 -8.09
C ARG A 202 -17.28 22.83 -9.33
N PRO A 203 -17.82 22.39 -10.50
CA PRO A 203 -17.04 22.38 -11.72
C PRO A 203 -16.70 23.82 -12.14
N SER A 204 -15.48 24.05 -12.59
CA SER A 204 -15.07 25.29 -13.24
C SER A 204 -15.83 25.51 -14.56
N ALA A 205 -15.90 26.75 -15.05
CA ALA A 205 -16.57 27.08 -16.31
C ALA A 205 -16.00 26.34 -17.53
N LEU A 206 -14.71 26.00 -17.51
CA LEU A 206 -14.02 25.27 -18.58
C LEU A 206 -13.98 23.75 -18.36
N ALA A 207 -14.78 23.22 -17.43
CA ALA A 207 -14.84 21.79 -17.21
C ALA A 207 -15.49 21.08 -18.41
N SER A 208 -14.97 19.89 -18.75
CA SER A 208 -15.53 19.07 -19.83
C SER A 208 -16.95 18.59 -19.52
N ASN A 209 -17.69 18.21 -20.56
CA ASN A 209 -19.05 17.68 -20.43
C ASN A 209 -19.11 16.46 -19.50
N GLU A 210 -18.06 15.63 -19.50
CA GLU A 210 -17.88 14.50 -18.57
C GLU A 210 -17.99 14.95 -17.10
N VAL A 211 -17.28 16.03 -16.74
CA VAL A 211 -17.24 16.52 -15.37
C VAL A 211 -18.57 17.15 -14.97
N ILE A 212 -19.19 17.91 -15.87
CA ILE A 212 -20.53 18.47 -15.64
C ILE A 212 -21.54 17.32 -15.43
N ARG A 213 -21.49 16.29 -16.27
CA ARG A 213 -22.35 15.10 -16.14
C ARG A 213 -22.13 14.40 -14.81
N ARG A 214 -20.88 14.22 -14.39
CA ARG A 214 -20.54 13.64 -13.08
C ARG A 214 -21.10 14.47 -11.93
N THR A 215 -21.04 15.80 -11.99
CA THR A 215 -21.65 16.65 -10.95
C THR A 215 -23.18 16.52 -10.89
N ASN A 216 -23.83 16.25 -12.03
CA ASN A 216 -25.27 16.00 -12.10
C ASN A 216 -25.69 14.61 -11.58
N LEU A 217 -24.78 13.64 -11.52
CA LEU A 217 -25.06 12.32 -10.95
C LEU A 217 -25.30 12.35 -9.43
N GLY A 218 -24.84 13.41 -8.74
CA GLY A 218 -24.99 13.56 -7.30
C GLY A 218 -24.17 12.53 -6.51
N TRP A 219 -24.74 12.02 -5.41
CA TRP A 219 -24.06 11.05 -4.54
C TRP A 219 -23.87 9.69 -5.24
N GLN A 220 -22.62 9.27 -5.32
CA GLN A 220 -22.20 7.95 -5.80
C GLN A 220 -21.85 7.07 -4.60
N PHE A 221 -22.13 5.77 -4.72
CA PHE A 221 -21.75 4.76 -3.73
C PHE A 221 -20.76 3.79 -4.36
N LYS A 222 -19.63 3.59 -3.68
CA LYS A 222 -18.59 2.67 -4.09
C LYS A 222 -18.38 1.65 -2.98
N SER A 223 -18.48 0.37 -3.34
CA SER A 223 -18.29 -0.75 -2.44
C SER A 223 -17.06 -1.52 -2.88
N SER A 224 -16.03 -1.60 -2.04
CA SER A 224 -14.82 -2.36 -2.36
C SER A 224 -14.49 -3.42 -1.32
N PHE A 225 -13.99 -4.55 -1.82
CA PHE A 225 -13.49 -5.65 -1.01
C PHE A 225 -12.08 -6.03 -1.45
N THR A 226 -11.12 -5.83 -0.57
CA THR A 226 -9.70 -6.13 -0.79
C THR A 226 -9.32 -7.41 -0.06
N ASN A 227 -8.66 -8.31 -0.77
CA ASN A 227 -8.01 -9.48 -0.20
C ASN A 227 -6.52 -9.36 -0.45
N GLY A 228 -5.70 -9.53 0.58
CA GLY A 228 -4.26 -9.42 0.42
C GLY A 228 -3.47 -10.45 1.21
N LEU A 229 -2.25 -10.68 0.74
CA LEU A 229 -1.25 -11.53 1.34
C LEU A 229 0.01 -10.69 1.58
N LEU A 230 0.38 -10.60 2.84
CA LEU A 230 1.53 -9.85 3.32
C LEU A 230 2.62 -10.82 3.75
N TYR A 231 3.85 -10.54 3.33
CA TYR A 231 5.06 -11.10 3.89
C TYR A 231 5.98 -9.98 4.37
N ASP A 232 6.37 -10.00 5.65
CA ASP A 232 7.29 -9.01 6.20
C ASP A 232 8.34 -9.68 7.08
N SER A 233 9.61 -9.58 6.67
CA SER A 233 10.79 -10.05 7.39
C SER A 233 11.79 -8.93 7.68
N ARG A 234 11.34 -7.67 7.57
CA ARG A 234 12.17 -6.49 7.82
C ARG A 234 12.63 -6.45 9.27
N ASP A 235 13.89 -6.10 9.47
CA ASP A 235 14.47 -5.93 10.80
C ASP A 235 13.91 -4.73 11.57
N ASN A 236 13.48 -3.69 10.86
CA ASN A 236 12.88 -2.49 11.44
C ASN A 236 11.89 -1.86 10.44
N ILE A 237 10.72 -1.41 10.91
CA ILE A 237 9.67 -0.87 10.03
C ILE A 237 9.96 0.56 9.53
N TYR A 238 10.70 1.36 10.30
CA TYR A 238 11.00 2.77 9.98
C TYR A 238 12.35 2.94 9.28
N ASN A 239 13.36 2.20 9.75
CA ASN A 239 14.71 2.21 9.20
C ASN A 239 15.24 0.80 8.98
N THR A 240 14.65 0.14 7.97
CA THR A 240 15.05 -1.21 7.58
C THR A 240 16.48 -1.23 7.05
N THR A 241 17.31 -2.13 7.59
CA THR A 241 18.65 -2.40 7.07
C THR A 241 18.73 -3.72 6.32
N SER A 242 17.87 -4.68 6.68
CA SER A 242 17.86 -6.02 6.12
C SER A 242 16.44 -6.58 6.11
N GLY A 243 16.13 -7.41 5.12
CA GLY A 243 14.89 -8.17 5.07
C GLY A 243 14.07 -7.86 3.83
N LEU A 244 12.88 -8.44 3.78
CA LEU A 244 11.99 -8.38 2.64
C LEU A 244 10.58 -8.03 3.08
N SER A 245 9.93 -7.14 2.34
CA SER A 245 8.51 -6.86 2.44
C SER A 245 7.86 -7.15 1.11
N MET A 246 6.76 -7.89 1.10
CA MET A 246 5.95 -8.19 -0.07
C MET A 246 4.48 -8.06 0.31
N ASP A 247 3.72 -7.37 -0.53
CA ASP A 247 2.28 -7.19 -0.39
C ASP A 247 1.63 -7.46 -1.75
N LEU A 248 0.80 -8.50 -1.79
CA LEU A 248 0.04 -8.87 -2.98
C LEU A 248 -1.43 -8.74 -2.63
N SER A 249 -2.17 -7.89 -3.34
CA SER A 249 -3.58 -7.64 -3.04
C SER A 249 -4.44 -7.59 -4.30
N ILE A 250 -5.68 -8.03 -4.14
CA ILE A 250 -6.74 -7.95 -5.15
C ILE A 250 -7.89 -7.17 -4.52
N GLU A 251 -8.24 -6.04 -5.13
CA GLU A 251 -9.42 -5.26 -4.79
C GLU A 251 -10.50 -5.47 -5.84
N THR A 252 -11.67 -5.92 -5.40
CA THR A 252 -12.87 -6.04 -6.21
C THR A 252 -13.81 -4.91 -5.83
N VAL A 253 -14.14 -4.06 -6.80
CA VAL A 253 -15.04 -2.91 -6.63
C VAL A 253 -16.34 -3.18 -7.39
N GLY A 254 -17.45 -3.00 -6.70
CA GLY A 254 -18.78 -3.19 -7.24
C GLY A 254 -19.09 -4.64 -7.63
N GLN A 255 -19.57 -4.85 -8.87
CA GLN A 255 -20.02 -6.16 -9.35
C GLN A 255 -21.10 -6.75 -8.41
N ILE A 256 -20.81 -7.87 -7.73
CA ILE A 256 -21.69 -8.50 -6.75
C ILE A 256 -21.86 -7.68 -5.46
N LEU A 257 -20.94 -6.76 -5.18
CA LEU A 257 -20.96 -5.90 -3.98
C LEU A 257 -21.87 -4.68 -4.15
N GLY A 258 -22.36 -4.43 -5.37
CA GLY A 258 -23.16 -3.25 -5.71
C GLY A 258 -22.38 -1.93 -5.69
N GLY A 259 -23.06 -0.83 -5.93
CA GLY A 259 -22.43 0.48 -6.15
C GLY A 259 -22.34 0.82 -7.63
N GLN A 260 -21.68 1.94 -7.92
CA GLN A 260 -21.64 2.57 -9.25
C GLN A 260 -20.30 2.41 -9.97
N ASP A 261 -19.24 2.07 -9.23
CA ASP A 261 -17.92 1.80 -9.79
C ASP A 261 -17.70 0.29 -9.90
N HIS A 262 -17.06 -0.15 -11.00
CA HIS A 262 -16.93 -1.56 -11.33
C HIS A 262 -15.55 -1.87 -11.93
N TYR A 263 -14.63 -2.34 -11.09
CA TYR A 263 -13.32 -2.79 -11.56
C TYR A 263 -12.68 -3.80 -10.60
N ASN A 264 -11.68 -4.50 -11.11
CA ASN A 264 -10.75 -5.28 -10.30
C ASN A 264 -9.36 -4.64 -10.38
N GLN A 265 -8.75 -4.37 -9.23
CA GLN A 265 -7.39 -3.86 -9.14
C GLN A 265 -6.47 -4.91 -8.50
N TYR A 266 -5.39 -5.22 -9.20
CA TYR A 266 -4.35 -6.14 -8.75
C TYR A 266 -3.11 -5.32 -8.40
N THR A 267 -2.68 -5.36 -7.15
CA THR A 267 -1.52 -4.62 -6.66
C THR A 267 -0.48 -5.60 -6.15
N ALA A 268 0.77 -5.41 -6.59
CA ALA A 268 1.94 -6.13 -6.12
C ALA A 268 3.00 -5.12 -5.70
N LYS A 269 3.42 -5.17 -4.43
CA LYS A 269 4.50 -4.35 -3.89
C LYS A 269 5.58 -5.27 -3.34
N PHE A 270 6.82 -4.94 -3.65
CA PHE A 270 7.99 -5.68 -3.23
C PHE A 270 9.08 -4.70 -2.82
N ALA A 271 9.64 -4.86 -1.62
CA ALA A 271 10.74 -4.07 -1.13
C ALA A 271 11.77 -4.98 -0.45
N HIS A 272 12.98 -5.03 -1.01
CA HIS A 272 14.08 -5.83 -0.51
C HIS A 272 15.21 -4.93 0.01
N TYR A 273 15.75 -5.27 1.18
CA TYR A 273 16.79 -4.52 1.86
C TYR A 273 17.95 -5.44 2.19
N PHE A 274 19.15 -5.00 1.86
CA PHE A 274 20.38 -5.66 2.29
C PHE A 274 21.49 -4.65 2.51
N TRP A 275 22.44 -5.00 3.37
CA TRP A 275 23.59 -4.16 3.70
C TRP A 275 24.88 -4.83 3.19
N PRO A 276 25.42 -4.43 2.03
CA PRO A 276 26.59 -5.12 1.46
C PRO A 276 27.87 -4.95 2.28
N PHE A 277 28.03 -3.84 3.01
CA PHE A 277 29.19 -3.57 3.86
C PHE A 277 28.88 -2.54 4.94
N ASP A 278 29.76 -2.44 5.93
CA ASP A 278 29.75 -1.44 6.98
C ASP A 278 31.05 -0.61 6.98
N TYR A 279 30.96 0.68 7.31
CA TYR A 279 32.15 1.55 7.41
C TYR A 279 33.10 1.15 8.55
N THR A 280 32.63 0.31 9.47
CA THR A 280 33.43 -0.23 10.57
C THR A 280 34.30 -1.42 10.16
N PHE A 281 34.33 -1.81 8.87
CA PHE A 281 35.08 -2.95 8.33
C PHE A 281 34.88 -4.23 9.15
N GLY A 282 33.63 -4.62 9.36
CA GLY A 282 33.26 -5.78 10.18
C GLY A 282 33.56 -5.62 11.67
N GLY A 283 33.83 -4.40 12.15
CA GLY A 283 34.19 -4.10 13.53
C GLY A 283 35.70 -4.06 13.79
N LEU A 284 36.53 -3.83 12.78
CA LEU A 284 37.98 -3.64 12.93
C LEU A 284 38.31 -2.46 13.87
N PHE A 285 37.45 -1.44 13.89
CA PHE A 285 37.47 -0.33 14.83
C PHE A 285 36.36 -0.51 15.88
N ARG A 286 36.44 -1.57 16.70
CA ARG A 286 35.48 -1.85 17.77
C ARG A 286 35.73 -0.93 18.97
N SER A 287 34.94 0.14 19.07
CA SER A 287 34.65 0.78 20.35
C SER A 287 33.22 0.40 20.74
N ASN A 288 32.98 0.07 22.01
CA ASN A 288 31.64 -0.19 22.54
C ASN A 288 30.68 1.03 22.40
N ALA A 289 31.21 2.20 22.04
CA ALA A 289 30.44 3.42 21.81
C ALA A 289 30.03 3.66 20.34
N LEU A 290 30.57 2.92 19.37
CA LEU A 290 30.27 3.13 17.95
C LEU A 290 29.06 2.29 17.52
N LYS A 291 27.89 2.94 17.32
CA LYS A 291 26.75 2.35 16.59
C LYS A 291 27.23 1.86 15.21
N ARG A 292 26.72 0.74 14.68
CA ARG A 292 27.15 0.21 13.37
C ARG A 292 26.70 1.11 12.22
N TRP A 293 27.63 1.47 11.34
CA TRP A 293 27.38 2.30 10.16
C TRP A 293 27.19 1.41 8.92
N ARG A 294 26.01 0.81 8.80
CA ARG A 294 25.66 -0.07 7.67
C ARG A 294 25.26 0.77 6.46
N VAL A 295 25.91 0.52 5.31
CA VAL A 295 25.40 1.02 4.03
C VAL A 295 24.27 0.10 3.60
N VAL A 296 23.10 0.65 3.27
CA VAL A 296 21.90 -0.13 2.94
C VAL A 296 21.55 0.10 1.50
N ILE A 297 21.30 -0.99 0.77
CA ILE A 297 20.69 -0.97 -0.56
C ILE A 297 19.25 -1.43 -0.40
N GLU A 298 18.36 -0.65 -0.98
CA GLU A 298 16.94 -0.91 -1.07
C GLU A 298 16.55 -1.06 -2.54
N THR A 299 15.85 -2.13 -2.85
CA THR A 299 15.19 -2.32 -4.15
C THR A 299 13.69 -2.32 -3.91
N ARG A 300 12.97 -1.44 -4.61
CA ARG A 300 11.50 -1.39 -4.62
C ARG A 300 10.98 -1.70 -6.00
N LEU A 301 9.93 -2.52 -6.05
CA LEU A 301 9.16 -2.79 -7.25
C LEU A 301 7.68 -2.69 -6.88
N SER A 302 6.90 -1.99 -7.67
CA SER A 302 5.45 -1.90 -7.48
C SER A 302 4.76 -2.00 -8.84
N GLY A 303 3.72 -2.81 -8.91
CA GLY A 303 2.84 -2.92 -10.06
C GLY A 303 1.40 -2.83 -9.60
N THR A 304 0.61 -1.97 -10.24
CA THR A 304 -0.84 -1.89 -10.04
C THR A 304 -1.51 -2.03 -11.39
N PHE A 305 -2.46 -2.94 -11.49
CA PHE A 305 -3.17 -3.24 -12.72
C PHE A 305 -4.67 -3.18 -12.48
N THR A 306 -5.34 -2.18 -13.07
CA THR A 306 -6.78 -1.99 -12.93
C THR A 306 -7.47 -2.43 -14.21
N HIS A 307 -8.43 -3.35 -14.08
CA HIS A 307 -9.26 -3.82 -15.18
C HIS A 307 -10.71 -3.49 -14.92
N GLU A 308 -11.36 -2.90 -15.91
CA GLU A 308 -12.77 -2.63 -15.84
C GLU A 308 -13.59 -3.93 -15.80
N THR A 309 -14.69 -3.90 -15.05
CA THR A 309 -15.65 -5.00 -14.97
C THR A 309 -17.07 -4.49 -15.17
N ALA A 310 -17.99 -5.37 -15.55
CA ALA A 310 -19.39 -5.02 -15.70
C ALA A 310 -20.17 -5.19 -14.39
N PRO A 311 -21.24 -4.42 -14.16
CA PRO A 311 -22.18 -4.67 -13.06
C PRO A 311 -22.75 -6.09 -13.14
N TYR A 312 -22.88 -6.75 -11.98
CA TYR A 312 -23.46 -8.10 -11.92
C TYR A 312 -24.98 -8.07 -12.13
N ASN A 313 -25.66 -7.08 -11.55
CA ASN A 313 -27.09 -6.87 -11.67
C ASN A 313 -27.38 -5.48 -12.27
N GLY A 314 -27.98 -5.45 -13.46
CA GLY A 314 -28.42 -4.22 -14.14
C GLY A 314 -27.50 -3.78 -15.27
N ASN A 315 -28.01 -2.87 -16.10
CA ASN A 315 -27.26 -2.27 -17.20
C ASN A 315 -26.95 -0.82 -16.83
N GLN A 316 -25.73 -0.56 -16.36
CA GLN A 316 -25.23 0.80 -16.20
C GLN A 316 -24.65 1.28 -17.53
N ASN A 317 -25.06 2.48 -17.97
CA ASN A 317 -24.46 3.09 -19.15
C ASN A 317 -23.13 3.76 -18.76
N LYS A 318 -22.03 3.18 -19.24
CA LYS A 318 -20.67 3.66 -19.05
C LYS A 318 -20.41 5.05 -19.66
N GLU A 319 -21.15 5.42 -20.70
CA GLU A 319 -21.09 6.77 -21.29
C GLU A 319 -21.77 7.82 -20.42
N ILE A 320 -22.50 7.43 -19.38
CA ILE A 320 -23.12 8.38 -18.45
C ILE A 320 -22.41 8.35 -17.10
N ASN A 321 -22.10 7.15 -16.61
CA ASN A 321 -21.38 6.93 -15.37
C ASN A 321 -20.25 5.92 -15.62
N PRO A 322 -19.00 6.37 -15.76
CA PRO A 322 -17.89 5.49 -16.07
C PRO A 322 -17.66 4.50 -14.92
N PHE A 323 -17.26 3.27 -15.24
CA PHE A 323 -17.00 2.24 -14.22
C PHE A 323 -15.74 2.50 -13.40
N ILE A 324 -14.81 3.30 -13.93
CA ILE A 324 -13.60 3.75 -13.24
C ILE A 324 -13.59 5.26 -13.24
N GLU A 325 -13.68 5.87 -12.07
CA GLU A 325 -13.60 7.32 -11.94
C GLU A 325 -12.15 7.83 -12.09
N PRO A 326 -11.93 9.07 -12.54
CA PRO A 326 -10.59 9.69 -12.58
C PRO A 326 -9.82 9.66 -11.25
N GLY A 327 -10.52 9.61 -10.12
CA GLY A 327 -9.91 9.51 -8.79
C GLY A 327 -9.34 8.12 -8.48
N ASP A 328 -9.77 7.10 -9.21
CA ASP A 328 -9.33 5.70 -9.07
C ASP A 328 -8.26 5.31 -10.09
N LYS A 329 -7.92 6.23 -11.01
CA LYS A 329 -6.82 6.08 -11.97
C LYS A 329 -5.48 6.40 -11.33
N LEU A 330 -4.42 5.89 -11.95
CA LEU A 330 -3.05 6.00 -11.46
C LEU A 330 -2.35 7.21 -12.08
N TYR A 331 -1.50 7.85 -11.29
CA TYR A 331 -0.73 9.02 -11.68
C TYR A 331 0.74 8.84 -11.30
N LEU A 332 1.63 9.28 -12.20
CA LEU A 332 3.08 9.20 -12.05
C LEU A 332 3.68 10.57 -11.68
N GLY A 333 4.87 10.58 -11.12
CA GLY A 333 5.64 11.77 -10.76
C GLY A 333 5.54 12.14 -9.28
N GLY A 334 6.25 13.19 -8.91
CA GLY A 334 6.37 13.67 -7.54
C GLY A 334 7.43 12.95 -6.72
N TYR A 335 7.52 13.34 -5.45
CA TYR A 335 8.51 12.84 -4.50
C TYR A 335 8.40 11.32 -4.24
N GLU A 336 7.20 10.76 -4.38
CA GLU A 336 6.91 9.39 -3.97
C GLU A 336 7.16 8.35 -5.07
N THR A 337 6.79 8.62 -6.35
CA THR A 337 6.92 7.62 -7.44
C THR A 337 8.25 7.81 -8.16
N LEU A 338 8.30 8.78 -9.08
CA LEU A 338 9.39 9.06 -10.00
C LEU A 338 9.93 10.46 -9.67
N ARG A 339 10.94 10.50 -8.80
CA ARG A 339 11.50 11.75 -8.29
C ARG A 339 12.04 12.61 -9.43
N GLY A 340 11.78 13.90 -9.38
CA GLY A 340 12.25 14.89 -10.37
C GLY A 340 11.25 15.22 -11.46
N TYR A 341 10.20 14.42 -11.61
CA TYR A 341 9.05 14.71 -12.46
C TYR A 341 7.93 15.33 -11.64
N ASP A 342 7.21 16.27 -12.24
CA ASP A 342 6.00 16.85 -11.66
C ASP A 342 4.90 15.80 -11.57
N TYR A 343 4.12 15.85 -10.49
CA TYR A 343 3.05 14.88 -10.26
C TYR A 343 1.94 15.05 -11.29
N ALA A 344 1.53 13.94 -11.91
CA ALA A 344 0.49 13.79 -12.92
C ALA A 344 0.71 14.50 -14.27
N GLN A 345 1.25 15.71 -14.29
CA GLN A 345 1.25 16.61 -15.46
C GLN A 345 2.65 17.09 -15.86
N ASP A 346 3.69 16.26 -15.68
CA ASP A 346 5.03 16.64 -16.15
C ASP A 346 5.04 16.81 -17.68
N PRO A 347 5.64 17.89 -18.22
CA PRO A 347 5.70 18.12 -19.67
C PRO A 347 6.40 17.02 -20.47
N GLN A 348 7.22 16.18 -19.82
CA GLN A 348 7.90 15.06 -20.47
C GLN A 348 7.03 13.78 -20.54
N PHE A 349 5.89 13.75 -19.85
CA PHE A 349 4.97 12.62 -19.93
C PHE A 349 4.23 12.60 -21.27
N PRO A 350 3.94 11.41 -21.82
CA PRO A 350 3.04 11.29 -22.97
C PRO A 350 1.70 11.96 -22.70
N ASP A 351 1.19 12.67 -23.68
CA ASP A 351 -0.13 13.33 -23.65
C ASP A 351 -1.26 12.42 -23.12
N PRO A 352 -1.40 11.15 -23.57
CA PRO A 352 -2.48 10.27 -23.10
C PRO A 352 -2.50 10.04 -21.59
N TRP A 353 -1.35 10.12 -20.90
CA TRP A 353 -1.26 9.85 -19.45
C TRP A 353 -2.01 10.89 -18.62
N TRP A 354 -2.06 12.14 -19.07
CA TRP A 354 -2.75 13.21 -18.34
C TRP A 354 -4.04 13.65 -19.05
N GLN A 355 -4.11 13.61 -20.39
CA GLN A 355 -5.32 13.95 -21.15
C GLN A 355 -6.47 12.99 -20.87
N LEU A 356 -6.18 11.70 -20.66
CA LEU A 356 -7.18 10.68 -20.30
C LEU A 356 -7.44 10.60 -18.78
N ASN A 357 -6.97 11.60 -18.04
CA ASN A 357 -7.08 11.72 -16.58
C ASN A 357 -6.47 10.54 -15.81
N GLY A 358 -5.24 10.15 -16.16
CA GLY A 358 -4.52 9.04 -15.52
C GLY A 358 -4.62 7.73 -16.28
N ALA A 359 -3.96 6.71 -15.75
CA ALA A 359 -3.79 5.41 -16.39
C ALA A 359 -4.42 4.25 -15.60
N ASN A 360 -4.68 3.14 -16.29
CA ASN A 360 -5.25 1.92 -15.70
C ASN A 360 -4.20 1.07 -14.98
N HIS A 361 -3.00 0.98 -15.57
CA HIS A 361 -1.89 0.20 -15.04
C HIS A 361 -0.67 1.07 -14.82
N MET A 362 0.10 0.76 -13.79
CA MET A 362 1.35 1.45 -13.46
C MET A 362 2.38 0.45 -12.99
N ILE A 363 3.62 0.62 -13.44
CA ILE A 363 4.78 -0.14 -12.97
C ILE A 363 5.84 0.86 -12.53
N LEU A 364 6.33 0.66 -11.31
CA LEU A 364 7.38 1.45 -10.68
C LEU A 364 8.53 0.55 -10.26
N GLY A 365 9.74 1.04 -10.43
CA GLY A 365 10.96 0.43 -9.91
C GLY A 365 11.84 1.48 -9.26
N GLY A 366 12.52 1.11 -8.19
CA GLY A 366 13.41 2.00 -7.46
C GLY A 366 14.60 1.25 -6.89
N LEU A 367 15.77 1.84 -7.02
CA LEU A 367 17.00 1.41 -6.36
C LEU A 367 17.51 2.57 -5.52
N GLU A 368 17.60 2.39 -4.21
CA GLU A 368 18.03 3.42 -3.27
C GLU A 368 19.24 2.90 -2.46
N MET A 369 20.34 3.65 -2.47
CA MET A 369 21.52 3.38 -1.67
C MET A 369 21.65 4.42 -0.57
N ARG A 370 21.71 3.98 0.68
CA ARG A 370 21.73 4.81 1.88
C ARG A 370 23.08 4.68 2.58
N PHE A 371 23.79 5.79 2.69
CA PHE A 371 25.03 5.93 3.44
C PHE A 371 24.76 6.66 4.76
N PRO A 372 24.92 5.99 5.91
CA PRO A 372 24.70 6.64 7.20
C PRO A 372 25.76 7.73 7.44
N ILE A 373 25.30 8.90 7.86
CA ILE A 373 26.12 9.96 8.49
C ILE A 373 25.91 9.91 10.01
N GLU A 374 24.68 9.68 10.44
CA GLU A 374 24.32 9.36 11.81
C GLU A 374 23.34 8.16 11.74
N PRO A 375 23.71 6.97 12.22
CA PRO A 375 22.95 5.74 11.98
C PRO A 375 21.50 5.68 12.49
N SER A 376 21.01 6.68 13.23
CA SER A 376 19.61 6.75 13.71
C SER A 376 18.80 7.90 13.12
N VAL A 377 19.43 8.92 12.55
CA VAL A 377 18.79 10.19 12.19
C VAL A 377 19.16 10.63 10.78
N LEU A 378 20.37 10.40 10.27
CA LEU A 378 20.85 11.10 9.07
C LEU A 378 21.56 10.19 8.08
N TRP A 379 21.11 10.20 6.82
CA TRP A 379 21.72 9.46 5.72
C TRP A 379 21.90 10.33 4.48
N TRP A 380 23.03 10.15 3.82
CA TRP A 380 23.13 10.42 2.39
C TRP A 380 22.40 9.32 1.64
N THR A 381 21.67 9.70 0.60
CA THR A 381 20.90 8.76 -0.21
C THR A 381 21.19 9.04 -1.67
N PHE A 382 21.43 7.97 -2.44
CA PHE A 382 21.51 7.98 -3.90
C PHE A 382 20.40 7.10 -4.41
N PHE A 383 19.79 7.45 -5.54
CA PHE A 383 18.71 6.66 -6.09
C PHE A 383 18.70 6.61 -7.61
N LEU A 384 18.05 5.58 -8.12
CA LEU A 384 17.64 5.42 -9.51
C LEU A 384 16.18 4.91 -9.49
N ASP A 385 15.27 5.72 -10.00
CA ASP A 385 13.86 5.39 -10.12
C ASP A 385 13.51 5.14 -11.59
N ALA A 386 12.48 4.33 -11.80
CA ALA A 386 11.91 3.99 -13.08
C ALA A 386 10.38 3.93 -12.95
N GLY A 387 9.66 4.48 -13.92
CA GLY A 387 8.20 4.52 -13.88
C GLY A 387 7.58 4.52 -15.27
N THR A 388 6.48 3.79 -15.41
CA THR A 388 5.68 3.75 -16.63
C THR A 388 4.21 3.54 -16.30
N MET A 389 3.34 4.03 -17.17
CA MET A 389 1.90 3.89 -17.06
C MET A 389 1.31 3.36 -18.38
N PHE A 390 0.22 2.60 -18.27
CA PHE A 390 -0.47 2.01 -19.39
C PHE A 390 -1.98 2.18 -19.31
N ILE A 391 -2.61 2.36 -20.48
CA ILE A 391 -4.02 2.70 -20.63
C ILE A 391 -4.72 1.58 -21.40
N ASN A 392 -5.96 1.28 -21.01
CA ASN A 392 -6.83 0.36 -21.74
C ASN A 392 -7.73 1.14 -22.70
N LEU A 393 -7.35 1.21 -23.98
CA LEU A 393 -8.11 2.01 -24.96
C LEU A 393 -9.55 1.49 -25.17
N GLY A 394 -9.76 0.18 -25.09
CA GLY A 394 -11.09 -0.41 -25.17
C GLY A 394 -11.99 -0.09 -23.97
N GLU A 395 -11.44 0.53 -22.92
CA GLU A 395 -12.18 0.97 -21.75
C GLU A 395 -12.53 2.47 -21.81
N LEU A 396 -12.19 3.19 -22.87
CA LEU A 396 -12.54 4.60 -23.02
C LEU A 396 -13.98 4.77 -23.50
N SER A 397 -14.58 5.92 -23.20
CA SER A 397 -15.94 6.30 -23.63
C SER A 397 -16.03 7.82 -23.85
N GLY A 398 -16.99 8.24 -24.68
CA GLY A 398 -17.22 9.66 -25.01
C GLY A 398 -16.00 10.33 -25.63
N ASP A 399 -15.77 11.61 -25.29
CA ASP A 399 -14.68 12.46 -25.80
C ASP A 399 -13.29 11.79 -25.74
N ASN A 400 -13.06 10.91 -24.76
CA ASN A 400 -11.78 10.19 -24.61
C ASN A 400 -11.59 9.10 -25.67
N ALA A 401 -12.67 8.45 -26.11
CA ALA A 401 -12.61 7.47 -27.19
C ALA A 401 -12.43 8.19 -28.53
N ASP A 402 -13.17 9.28 -28.74
CA ASP A 402 -13.08 10.11 -29.94
C ASP A 402 -11.64 10.64 -30.14
N PHE A 403 -11.00 11.14 -29.07
CA PHE A 403 -9.59 11.56 -29.09
C PHE A 403 -8.63 10.48 -29.63
N VAL A 404 -8.85 9.20 -29.26
CA VAL A 404 -7.98 8.10 -29.68
C VAL A 404 -8.24 7.69 -31.12
N ASP A 405 -9.49 7.73 -31.55
CA ASP A 405 -9.91 7.38 -32.90
C ASP A 405 -9.46 8.44 -33.91
N ASP A 406 -9.56 9.72 -33.55
CA ASP A 406 -9.21 10.86 -34.41
C ASP A 406 -7.72 11.22 -34.39
N TYR A 407 -6.92 10.68 -33.47
CA TYR A 407 -5.51 11.04 -33.29
C TYR A 407 -4.68 11.01 -34.59
N GLU A 408 -4.84 9.97 -35.42
CA GLU A 408 -4.12 9.89 -36.70
C GLU A 408 -4.53 10.99 -37.68
N ASN A 409 -5.83 11.30 -37.74
CA ASN A 409 -6.35 12.37 -38.58
C ASN A 409 -5.86 13.74 -38.10
N GLU A 410 -5.82 13.98 -36.79
CA GLU A 410 -5.30 15.21 -36.18
C GLU A 410 -3.81 15.40 -36.48
N VAL A 411 -3.01 14.33 -36.36
CA VAL A 411 -1.58 14.35 -36.72
C VAL A 411 -1.38 14.61 -38.21
N GLU A 412 -2.19 14.01 -39.08
CA GLU A 412 -2.11 14.27 -40.52
C GLU A 412 -2.50 15.71 -40.86
N ALA A 413 -3.57 16.23 -40.26
CA ALA A 413 -4.01 17.61 -40.41
C ALA A 413 -2.95 18.61 -39.91
N GLN A 414 -2.27 18.32 -38.81
CA GLN A 414 -1.19 19.15 -38.26
C GLN A 414 -0.05 19.38 -39.28
N PHE A 415 0.22 18.39 -40.14
CA PHE A 415 1.30 18.45 -41.14
C PHE A 415 0.80 18.65 -42.57
N GLU A 416 -0.48 18.95 -42.77
CA GLU A 416 -1.06 19.16 -44.10
C GLU A 416 -0.36 20.34 -44.81
N GLY A 417 0.09 20.11 -46.05
CA GLY A 417 0.79 21.14 -46.83
C GLY A 417 2.25 21.42 -46.42
N THR A 418 2.80 20.71 -45.43
CA THR A 418 4.23 20.81 -45.07
C THR A 418 5.10 19.90 -45.93
N ASN A 419 6.32 20.37 -46.26
CA ASN A 419 7.30 19.54 -46.97
C ASN A 419 7.87 18.47 -46.03
N ALA A 420 8.41 17.38 -46.58
CA ALA A 420 8.94 16.27 -45.78
C ALA A 420 10.04 16.67 -44.77
N ILE A 421 10.85 17.68 -45.11
CA ILE A 421 11.90 18.21 -44.21
C ILE A 421 11.26 18.99 -43.05
N ASP A 422 10.29 19.85 -43.33
CA ASP A 422 9.63 20.66 -42.31
C ASP A 422 8.82 19.79 -41.35
N ARG A 423 8.16 18.75 -41.88
CA ARG A 423 7.50 17.71 -41.07
C ARG A 423 8.48 16.99 -40.15
N TYR A 424 9.62 16.54 -40.68
CA TYR A 424 10.65 15.87 -39.87
C TYR A 424 11.20 16.81 -38.77
N ILE A 425 11.50 18.06 -39.10
CA ILE A 425 12.02 19.01 -38.11
C ILE A 425 10.96 19.26 -37.02
N SER A 426 9.72 19.52 -37.40
CA SER A 426 8.64 19.82 -36.45
C SER A 426 8.31 18.63 -35.54
N ASP A 427 8.31 17.41 -36.06
CA ASP A 427 8.01 16.20 -35.28
C ASP A 427 9.21 15.71 -34.45
N ASN A 428 10.46 15.94 -34.89
CA ASN A 428 11.64 15.39 -34.25
C ASN A 428 12.44 16.41 -33.42
N ILE A 429 12.25 17.71 -33.62
CA ILE A 429 12.99 18.78 -32.96
C ILE A 429 12.01 19.75 -32.30
N ASN A 430 12.20 19.98 -31.01
CA ASN A 430 11.39 20.93 -30.27
C ASN A 430 11.66 22.36 -30.77
N PRO A 431 10.63 23.12 -31.19
CA PRO A 431 10.80 24.42 -31.84
C PRO A 431 11.30 25.52 -30.88
N ILE A 432 11.15 25.34 -29.56
CA ILE A 432 11.50 26.33 -28.55
C ILE A 432 12.98 26.21 -28.16
N ASN A 433 13.44 24.99 -27.85
CA ASN A 433 14.81 24.76 -27.36
C ASN A 433 15.76 24.20 -28.43
N GLN A 434 15.25 23.89 -29.63
CA GLN A 434 15.99 23.34 -30.77
C GLN A 434 16.70 22.01 -30.47
N GLN A 435 16.26 21.29 -29.44
CA GLN A 435 16.77 19.97 -29.08
C GLN A 435 15.89 18.88 -29.70
N PRO A 436 16.46 17.72 -30.06
CA PRO A 436 15.67 16.59 -30.54
C PRO A 436 14.77 16.05 -29.41
N TYR A 437 13.54 15.64 -29.76
CA TYR A 437 12.70 14.88 -28.85
C TYR A 437 13.40 13.56 -28.49
N PHE A 438 13.41 13.21 -27.21
CA PHE A 438 14.18 12.08 -26.70
C PHE A 438 13.69 10.71 -27.17
N TYR A 439 12.47 10.61 -27.69
CA TYR A 439 11.95 9.42 -28.37
C TYR A 439 11.97 9.50 -29.89
N GLY A 440 12.64 10.51 -30.43
CA GLY A 440 12.84 10.71 -31.86
C GLY A 440 11.64 11.30 -32.59
N SER A 441 10.40 11.18 -32.09
CA SER A 441 9.20 11.78 -32.70
C SER A 441 8.18 12.15 -31.61
N GLN A 442 7.68 13.38 -31.65
CA GLN A 442 6.70 13.91 -30.69
C GLN A 442 5.35 13.22 -30.86
N THR A 443 4.88 13.09 -32.10
CA THR A 443 3.61 12.40 -32.39
C THR A 443 3.68 10.92 -32.04
N ALA A 444 4.81 10.25 -32.30
CA ALA A 444 5.00 8.87 -31.86
C ALA A 444 5.02 8.71 -30.33
N TRP A 445 5.53 9.70 -29.59
CA TRP A 445 5.51 9.70 -28.13
C TRP A 445 4.09 9.89 -27.59
N ASN A 446 3.31 10.74 -28.23
CA ASN A 446 1.95 11.09 -27.83
C ASN A 446 0.86 10.17 -28.40
N ASP A 447 1.22 9.21 -29.26
CA ASP A 447 0.31 8.20 -29.80
C ASP A 447 -0.32 7.32 -28.68
N PRO A 448 -1.65 7.39 -28.46
CA PRO A 448 -2.33 6.62 -27.42
C PRO A 448 -2.27 5.10 -27.66
N ARG A 449 -2.17 4.65 -28.93
CA ARG A 449 -2.10 3.23 -29.30
C ARG A 449 -0.83 2.56 -28.81
N ARG A 450 0.20 3.35 -28.53
CA ARG A 450 1.47 2.90 -27.94
C ARG A 450 1.46 2.94 -26.41
N ALA A 451 0.51 3.62 -25.77
CA ALA A 451 0.36 3.67 -24.32
C ALA A 451 -0.36 2.44 -23.73
N VAL A 452 -0.62 1.40 -24.54
CA VAL A 452 -1.31 0.17 -24.13
C VAL A 452 -0.34 -0.86 -23.58
N LEU A 453 -0.72 -1.56 -22.51
CA LEU A 453 0.03 -2.73 -22.02
C LEU A 453 -0.15 -3.88 -23.01
N SER A 454 0.85 -4.13 -23.85
CA SER A 454 0.84 -5.20 -24.85
C SER A 454 2.15 -5.98 -24.83
N GLN A 455 2.19 -7.16 -25.44
CA GLN A 455 3.44 -7.94 -25.58
C GLN A 455 4.55 -7.15 -26.31
N ARG A 456 4.18 -6.16 -27.14
CA ARG A 456 5.12 -5.25 -27.81
C ARG A 456 5.59 -4.12 -26.89
N ASN A 457 4.81 -3.78 -25.86
CA ASN A 457 4.97 -2.60 -25.00
C ASN A 457 5.27 -2.95 -23.53
N LEU A 458 5.61 -4.21 -23.20
CA LEU A 458 6.47 -4.47 -22.04
C LEU A 458 7.92 -4.00 -22.30
N ALA A 459 8.10 -3.12 -23.28
CA ALA A 459 9.35 -2.54 -23.69
C ALA A 459 9.65 -1.36 -22.76
N LEU A 460 10.93 -1.17 -22.48
CA LEU A 460 11.47 -0.01 -21.77
C LEU A 460 11.25 1.31 -22.56
N ASP A 461 10.43 1.31 -23.62
CA ASP A 461 10.24 2.39 -24.58
C ASP A 461 9.38 3.53 -24.02
N ARG A 462 8.49 3.25 -23.06
CA ARG A 462 7.73 4.28 -22.33
C ARG A 462 8.13 4.41 -20.86
N THR A 463 9.16 3.69 -20.45
CA THR A 463 9.69 3.79 -19.10
C THR A 463 10.55 5.04 -18.97
N LEU A 464 10.15 5.95 -18.10
CA LEU A 464 10.92 7.11 -17.73
C LEU A 464 11.77 6.76 -16.51
N PHE A 465 12.94 7.40 -16.42
CA PHE A 465 13.90 7.14 -15.37
C PHE A 465 14.26 8.45 -14.68
N SER A 466 14.70 8.37 -13.45
CA SER A 466 15.41 9.49 -12.82
C SER A 466 16.49 8.95 -11.92
N TRP A 467 17.56 9.73 -11.78
CA TRP A 467 18.57 9.44 -10.79
C TRP A 467 18.88 10.68 -10.00
N GLY A 468 19.41 10.49 -8.80
CA GLY A 468 19.66 11.61 -7.95
C GLY A 468 20.34 11.25 -6.66
N PHE A 469 20.52 12.28 -5.86
CA PHE A 469 21.10 12.16 -4.53
C PHE A 469 20.49 13.18 -3.59
N GLY A 470 20.66 12.96 -2.30
CA GLY A 470 20.20 13.89 -1.29
C GLY A 470 20.33 13.36 0.11
N ILE A 471 19.54 13.94 1.01
CA ILE A 471 19.65 13.72 2.44
C ILE A 471 18.31 13.23 2.97
N ARG A 472 18.35 12.15 3.73
CA ARG A 472 17.24 11.65 4.53
C ARG A 472 17.50 11.95 5.99
N ILE A 473 16.55 12.64 6.63
CA ILE A 473 16.56 12.95 8.05
C ILE A 473 15.36 12.23 8.69
N GLN A 474 15.62 11.30 9.60
CA GLN A 474 14.59 10.62 10.36
C GLN A 474 14.44 11.30 11.72
N ILE A 475 13.38 12.10 11.85
CA ILE A 475 12.95 12.68 13.13
C ILE A 475 11.67 11.95 13.53
N PRO A 476 11.49 11.56 14.81
CA PRO A 476 10.20 11.08 15.28
C PRO A 476 9.08 12.07 14.87
N VAL A 477 7.97 11.56 14.35
CA VAL A 477 6.81 12.32 13.83
C VAL A 477 6.98 12.99 12.45
N LEU A 478 8.17 13.51 12.11
CA LEU A 478 8.37 14.28 10.86
C LEU A 478 9.68 13.90 10.15
N PRO A 479 9.73 12.78 9.41
CA PRO A 479 10.87 12.52 8.54
C PRO A 479 10.94 13.56 7.42
N LEU A 480 12.14 14.07 7.18
CA LEU A 480 12.45 15.02 6.12
C LEU A 480 13.32 14.35 5.07
N ARG A 481 13.00 14.57 3.80
CA ARG A 481 13.73 13.98 2.69
C ARG A 481 13.92 15.03 1.63
N LEU A 482 15.17 15.33 1.31
CA LEU A 482 15.57 16.38 0.38
C LEU A 482 16.38 15.72 -0.72
N PHE A 483 15.96 15.83 -1.96
CA PHE A 483 16.60 15.19 -3.11
C PHE A 483 16.84 16.20 -4.24
N LEU A 484 17.94 15.99 -4.95
CA LEU A 484 18.19 16.53 -6.28
C LEU A 484 18.04 15.38 -7.26
N ALA A 485 17.13 15.51 -8.21
CA ALA A 485 16.77 14.47 -9.18
C ALA A 485 16.95 14.98 -10.61
N GLN A 486 17.67 14.25 -11.45
CA GLN A 486 17.79 14.53 -12.88
C GLN A 486 16.93 13.54 -13.65
N LYS A 487 16.12 14.05 -14.58
CA LYS A 487 15.25 13.26 -15.45
C LYS A 487 16.07 12.53 -16.52
N LEU A 488 15.74 11.27 -16.77
CA LEU A 488 16.46 10.39 -17.68
C LEU A 488 15.48 9.64 -18.59
N TYR A 489 15.98 9.25 -19.75
CA TYR A 489 15.30 8.32 -20.66
C TYR A 489 16.26 7.22 -21.11
N TYR A 490 15.70 6.11 -21.57
CA TYR A 490 16.46 4.96 -22.06
C TYR A 490 16.57 4.97 -23.58
N GLU A 491 17.79 4.95 -24.10
CA GLU A 491 18.06 4.91 -25.53
C GLU A 491 19.24 4.00 -25.85
N ARG A 492 19.01 2.97 -26.68
CA ARG A 492 20.05 2.06 -27.22
C ARG A 492 21.00 1.50 -26.14
N GLY A 493 20.45 1.03 -25.02
CA GLY A 493 21.23 0.42 -23.94
C GLY A 493 21.85 1.38 -22.93
N LYS A 494 21.56 2.69 -23.02
CA LYS A 494 22.10 3.70 -22.10
C LYS A 494 21.00 4.59 -21.57
N LEU A 495 21.11 4.96 -20.29
CA LEU A 495 20.33 6.04 -19.71
C LEU A 495 21.00 7.38 -20.02
N LYS A 496 20.23 8.34 -20.50
CA LYS A 496 20.69 9.68 -20.85
C LYS A 496 19.76 10.74 -20.25
N PRO A 497 20.28 11.94 -19.90
CA PRO A 497 19.44 13.08 -19.52
C PRO A 497 18.49 13.48 -20.64
N ILE A 498 17.28 13.91 -20.28
CA ILE A 498 16.30 14.41 -21.26
C ILE A 498 16.84 15.71 -21.90
N PRO A 499 16.95 15.80 -23.24
CA PRO A 499 17.40 17.02 -23.91
C PRO A 499 16.50 18.22 -23.59
N GLY A 500 17.10 19.32 -23.15
CA GLY A 500 16.37 20.53 -22.77
C GLY A 500 15.74 20.51 -21.37
N ASP A 501 15.76 19.37 -20.67
CA ASP A 501 15.33 19.22 -19.27
C ASP A 501 16.32 18.31 -18.51
N ASP A 502 17.60 18.60 -18.67
CA ASP A 502 18.73 17.84 -18.15
C ASP A 502 19.22 18.36 -16.79
N ARG A 503 18.49 19.28 -16.15
CA ARG A 503 18.92 19.88 -14.88
C ARG A 503 18.50 19.01 -13.70
N PHE A 504 19.18 19.20 -12.57
CA PHE A 504 18.71 18.64 -11.30
C PHE A 504 17.55 19.45 -10.76
N ASN A 505 16.40 18.79 -10.60
CA ASN A 505 15.22 19.33 -9.97
C ASN A 505 15.26 19.04 -8.47
N PHE A 506 14.97 20.05 -7.65
CA PHE A 506 14.88 19.89 -6.21
C PHE A 506 13.51 19.34 -5.84
N VAL A 507 13.51 18.23 -5.11
CA VAL A 507 12.30 17.54 -4.67
C VAL A 507 12.42 17.28 -3.18
N PHE A 508 11.39 17.60 -2.42
CA PHE A 508 11.37 17.34 -0.99
C PHE A 508 10.04 16.72 -0.55
N GLY A 509 10.12 15.91 0.51
CA GLY A 509 9.00 15.33 1.21
C GLY A 509 9.14 15.57 2.70
N ILE A 510 8.04 15.97 3.34
CA ILE A 510 7.91 16.12 4.80
C ILE A 510 6.80 15.18 5.24
N GLY A 511 7.13 14.21 6.09
CA GLY A 511 6.20 13.15 6.50
C GLY A 511 6.52 11.81 5.85
N ASP A 512 5.91 10.75 6.38
CA ASP A 512 6.11 9.37 5.92
C ASP A 512 4.95 8.90 5.04
N PHE A 513 4.77 9.58 3.92
CA PHE A 513 4.16 8.95 2.77
C PHE A 513 5.33 8.36 1.96
N ARG A 514 5.19 7.11 1.51
CA ARG A 514 5.88 6.46 0.38
C ARG A 514 4.93 5.40 -0.14
N PHE A 515 4.92 5.22 -1.46
CA PHE A 515 4.12 4.20 -2.13
C PHE A 515 4.26 2.81 -1.51
#